data_AF-A0A538AAH9-F1
#
_entry.id   AF-A0A538AAH9-F1
#
_cell.length_a   1.000
_cell.length_b   1.000
_cell.length_c   1.000
_cell.angle_alpha   90.00
_cell.angle_beta   90.00
_cell.angle_gamma   90.00
#
_symmetry.space_group_name_H-M   'P 1'
#
loop_
_entity.id
_entity.type
_entity.pdbx_description
1 polymer ?
#
loop_
_entity_poly.entity_id
_entity_poly.type
_entity_poly.pdbx_seq_one_letter_code
_entity_poly.pdbx_strand_id
1 'polypeptide(L)'
;MSILGIDVGGTFTDAVLVSDGRISTAKVPTTARQEDSVLAAARAVGAAELDRFTHGTTVATNALLERKGARTAFVATEGFEHLLHLRRQARAHLYRLCDDHPEPLVPLELCFGVDERVGPEGVLLPLDLGSLPPIDAEAIAVCLLFSFRDPSHEQAVADELRRRLPGARIVASHEIAPEFREYERASTTTVDAYLGPVLTRYLEAVAERCAEAGLPEPLVMRSSGGVASIAEAAAHPSFALLSGPAAGVVGAALAARSAGTGNAISFDMGGTSTDVCLIAGGEAERSAEREIAGYPIRLPSVDLHTVGAGGGSIAWIDEGGELHVGPESAGAQPGPACYGLGGTRPTVTDANLLLGRVPERLAAGLRLDRGAAESALGDIDPLAVVEVVNAEMLRALRVVSVERGHDPRDFALVAFGGAGPLHACELADELEIEIVLVPEAAGMLSALGLAASDERRDHVRSYLVPLAEAAELPEEGEADLRYAGQSFELTVPLGGDLAESFHGAHEERYGYADRVRPIELVAVRTADVRLGPRIEPSSSARQEVSGPHVLELDGSTCWLPQGWVGVRDGGTWRVTRA
;
A
#
# COMPACT_ATOMS: atom_id res chain seq x y z
N MET A 1 5.53 -23.31 -16.85
CA MET A 1 6.06 -22.57 -15.68
C MET A 1 4.94 -22.45 -14.67
N SER A 2 5.16 -22.84 -13.43
CA SER A 2 4.20 -22.85 -12.33
C SER A 2 4.55 -21.77 -11.31
N ILE A 3 3.73 -20.73 -11.23
CA ILE A 3 3.95 -19.54 -10.40
C ILE A 3 2.81 -19.40 -9.42
N LEU A 4 3.14 -19.29 -8.13
CA LEU A 4 2.18 -19.13 -7.05
C LEU A 4 2.28 -17.73 -6.45
N GLY A 5 1.13 -17.06 -6.30
CA GLY A 5 0.97 -15.86 -5.48
C GLY A 5 0.00 -16.15 -4.35
N ILE A 6 0.38 -15.84 -3.10
CA ILE A 6 -0.49 -15.96 -1.92
C ILE A 6 -0.50 -14.67 -1.13
N ASP A 7 -1.67 -14.05 -1.01
CA ASP A 7 -1.88 -12.88 -0.17
C ASP A 7 -2.63 -13.26 1.11
N VAL A 8 -2.03 -13.00 2.27
CA VAL A 8 -2.65 -13.27 3.58
C VAL A 8 -3.27 -11.98 4.13
N GLY A 9 -4.58 -11.88 3.99
CA GLY A 9 -5.41 -10.85 4.61
C GLY A 9 -5.89 -11.24 6.02
N GLY A 10 -6.57 -10.31 6.69
CA GLY A 10 -7.07 -10.50 8.05
C GLY A 10 -8.21 -11.53 8.17
N THR A 11 -9.03 -11.69 7.13
CA THR A 11 -10.16 -12.64 7.15
C THR A 11 -9.94 -13.85 6.25
N PHE A 12 -9.39 -13.61 5.05
CA PHE A 12 -9.16 -14.64 4.05
C PHE A 12 -7.72 -14.58 3.55
N THR A 13 -7.24 -15.75 3.13
CA THR A 13 -5.99 -15.92 2.40
C THR A 13 -6.32 -16.31 0.97
N ASP A 14 -5.81 -15.53 0.04
CA ASP A 14 -6.09 -15.64 -1.40
C ASP A 14 -4.88 -16.25 -2.10
N ALA A 15 -5.12 -17.26 -2.93
CA ALA A 15 -4.08 -17.93 -3.71
C ALA A 15 -4.43 -17.92 -5.20
N VAL A 16 -3.40 -17.66 -6.00
CA VAL A 16 -3.43 -17.75 -7.46
C VAL A 16 -2.26 -18.60 -7.92
N LEU A 17 -2.55 -19.70 -8.59
CA LEU A 17 -1.56 -20.52 -9.29
C LEU A 17 -1.71 -20.31 -10.79
N VAL A 18 -0.62 -19.87 -11.43
CA VAL A 18 -0.52 -19.80 -12.88
C VAL A 18 0.35 -20.94 -13.37
N SER A 19 -0.23 -21.84 -14.16
CA SER A 19 0.48 -22.98 -14.76
C SER A 19 0.05 -23.17 -16.21
N ASP A 20 0.99 -23.12 -17.14
CA ASP A 20 0.77 -23.26 -18.58
C ASP A 20 -0.36 -22.35 -19.13
N GLY A 21 -0.37 -21.09 -18.68
CA GLY A 21 -1.36 -20.08 -19.07
C GLY A 21 -2.73 -20.21 -18.42
N ARG A 22 -2.94 -21.26 -17.60
CA ARG A 22 -4.17 -21.45 -16.81
C ARG A 22 -4.02 -20.83 -15.43
N ILE A 23 -5.06 -20.14 -15.00
CA ILE A 23 -5.18 -19.53 -13.69
C ILE A 23 -6.08 -20.41 -12.83
N SER A 24 -5.58 -20.88 -11.69
CA SER A 24 -6.34 -21.56 -10.66
C SER A 24 -6.36 -20.69 -9.42
N THR A 25 -7.54 -20.43 -8.87
CA THR A 25 -7.71 -19.54 -7.71
C THR A 25 -8.30 -20.27 -6.52
N ALA A 26 -7.90 -19.92 -5.30
CA ALA A 26 -8.54 -20.39 -4.10
C ALA A 26 -8.58 -19.31 -3.02
N LYS A 27 -9.68 -19.27 -2.27
CA LYS A 27 -9.87 -18.42 -1.09
C LYS A 27 -10.10 -19.33 0.11
N VAL A 28 -9.23 -19.23 1.12
CA VAL A 28 -9.33 -20.02 2.35
C VAL A 28 -9.44 -19.10 3.57
N PRO A 29 -10.12 -19.51 4.66
CA PRO A 29 -10.15 -18.71 5.88
C PRO A 29 -8.74 -18.52 6.46
N THR A 30 -8.41 -17.29 6.87
CA THR A 30 -7.14 -17.02 7.58
C THR A 30 -7.24 -17.59 9.00
N THR A 31 -6.25 -18.40 9.38
CA THR A 31 -6.11 -18.97 10.72
C THR A 31 -5.24 -18.09 11.61
N ALA A 32 -5.34 -18.27 12.93
CA ALA A 32 -4.51 -17.55 13.89
C ALA A 32 -3.00 -17.75 13.64
N ARG A 33 -2.61 -18.97 13.22
CA ARG A 33 -1.30 -19.29 12.66
C ARG A 33 -1.35 -19.06 11.15
N GLN A 34 -0.94 -17.89 10.70
CA GLN A 34 -1.08 -17.48 9.30
C GLN A 34 -0.21 -18.31 8.35
N GLU A 35 0.91 -18.85 8.82
CA GLU A 35 1.76 -19.78 8.07
C GLU A 35 1.03 -21.08 7.67
N ASP A 36 0.06 -21.52 8.47
CA ASP A 36 -0.78 -22.67 8.13
C ASP A 36 -1.80 -22.33 7.03
N SER A 37 -2.26 -21.06 6.97
CA SER A 37 -3.13 -20.56 5.91
C SER A 37 -2.43 -20.53 4.56
N VAL A 38 -1.14 -20.15 4.55
CA VAL A 38 -0.30 -20.19 3.33
C VAL A 38 -0.28 -21.61 2.73
N LEU A 39 0.00 -22.63 3.56
CA LEU A 39 0.00 -24.01 3.07
C LEU A 39 -1.39 -24.52 2.67
N ALA A 40 -2.44 -24.12 3.40
CA ALA A 40 -3.81 -24.48 3.05
C ALA A 40 -4.20 -23.90 1.69
N ALA A 41 -3.86 -22.64 1.42
CA ALA A 41 -4.14 -21.95 0.17
C ALA A 41 -3.33 -22.56 -0.99
N ALA A 42 -2.04 -22.85 -0.79
CA ALA A 42 -1.20 -23.56 -1.76
C ALA A 42 -1.78 -24.93 -2.14
N ARG A 43 -2.23 -25.72 -1.16
CA ARG A 43 -2.88 -27.02 -1.41
C ARG A 43 -4.22 -26.87 -2.14
N ALA A 44 -4.99 -25.83 -1.83
CA ALA A 44 -6.31 -25.61 -2.42
C ALA A 44 -6.25 -25.30 -3.93
N VAL A 45 -5.18 -24.64 -4.39
CA VAL A 45 -4.91 -24.44 -5.83
C VAL A 45 -4.14 -25.60 -6.48
N GLY A 46 -3.82 -26.65 -5.71
CA GLY A 46 -3.06 -27.81 -6.20
C GLY A 46 -1.60 -27.50 -6.51
N ALA A 47 -0.98 -26.55 -5.80
CA ALA A 47 0.42 -26.18 -6.01
C ALA A 47 1.34 -27.37 -5.72
N ALA A 48 2.12 -27.75 -6.74
CA ALA A 48 3.19 -28.73 -6.68
C ALA A 48 4.27 -28.32 -7.68
N GLU A 49 5.55 -28.54 -7.37
CA GLU A 49 6.69 -28.23 -8.24
C GLU A 49 6.63 -26.79 -8.81
N LEU A 50 6.83 -25.81 -7.94
CA LEU A 50 6.75 -24.38 -8.29
C LEU A 50 8.10 -23.86 -8.81
N ASP A 51 8.07 -23.11 -9.91
CA ASP A 51 9.21 -22.33 -10.39
C ASP A 51 9.39 -21.05 -9.58
N ARG A 52 8.29 -20.47 -9.09
CA ARG A 52 8.27 -19.23 -8.32
C ARG A 52 7.12 -19.22 -7.32
N PHE A 53 7.40 -18.75 -6.11
CA PHE A 53 6.40 -18.50 -5.08
C PHE A 53 6.58 -17.08 -4.54
N THR A 54 5.48 -16.33 -4.50
CA THR A 54 5.40 -14.95 -4.02
C THR A 54 4.33 -14.84 -2.94
N HIS A 55 4.59 -13.99 -1.94
CA HIS A 55 3.78 -13.90 -0.74
C HIS A 55 3.57 -12.44 -0.30
N GLY A 56 2.31 -12.06 -0.10
CA GLY A 56 1.88 -10.80 0.50
C GLY A 56 1.30 -11.05 1.89
N THR A 57 1.47 -10.09 2.80
CA THR A 57 0.99 -10.23 4.17
C THR A 57 0.56 -8.90 4.77
N THR A 58 -0.48 -8.95 5.58
CA THR A 58 -0.96 -7.82 6.38
C THR A 58 -0.38 -7.80 7.79
N VAL A 59 0.51 -8.73 8.16
CA VAL A 59 1.08 -8.85 9.53
C VAL A 59 1.75 -7.55 9.99
N ALA A 60 2.59 -6.94 9.14
CA ALA A 60 3.28 -5.69 9.48
C ALA A 60 2.30 -4.53 9.69
N THR A 61 1.36 -4.35 8.76
CA THR A 61 0.33 -3.30 8.82
C THR A 61 -0.56 -3.45 10.06
N ASN A 62 -1.03 -4.67 10.33
CA ASN A 62 -1.90 -4.95 11.48
C ASN A 62 -1.15 -4.76 12.80
N ALA A 63 0.12 -5.19 12.89
CA ALA A 63 0.93 -4.98 14.07
C ALA A 63 1.15 -3.49 14.36
N LEU A 64 1.32 -2.65 13.32
CA LEU A 64 1.43 -1.20 13.48
C LEU A 64 0.11 -0.56 13.93
N LEU A 65 -1.00 -0.91 13.28
CA LEU A 65 -2.34 -0.37 13.59
C LEU A 65 -2.81 -0.78 14.99
N GLU A 66 -2.60 -2.04 15.37
CA GLU A 66 -2.99 -2.58 16.68
C GLU A 66 -1.97 -2.28 17.79
N ARG A 67 -0.85 -1.63 17.45
CA ARG A 67 0.28 -1.35 18.35
C ARG A 67 0.80 -2.62 19.05
N LYS A 68 1.02 -3.68 18.28
CA LYS A 68 1.54 -4.99 18.72
C LYS A 68 2.94 -5.28 18.15
N GLY A 69 3.84 -4.31 18.22
CA GLY A 69 5.26 -4.49 17.92
C GLY A 69 6.14 -4.70 19.16
N ALA A 70 7.44 -4.68 18.93
CA ALA A 70 8.46 -4.90 19.95
C ALA A 70 8.59 -3.70 20.90
N ARG A 71 8.96 -3.95 22.15
CA ARG A 71 9.36 -2.88 23.08
C ARG A 71 10.61 -2.19 22.53
N THR A 72 10.44 -0.99 22.01
CA THR A 72 11.46 -0.29 21.22
C THR A 72 12.02 0.90 22.00
N ALA A 73 13.34 1.08 21.94
CA ALA A 73 14.02 2.30 22.38
C ALA A 73 14.46 3.15 21.19
N PHE A 74 14.60 4.45 21.41
CA PHE A 74 15.07 5.41 20.41
C PHE A 74 16.33 6.10 20.92
N VAL A 75 17.39 6.07 20.11
CA VAL A 75 18.66 6.73 20.39
C VAL A 75 18.87 7.82 19.34
N ALA A 76 19.06 9.05 19.80
CA ALA A 76 19.32 10.20 18.95
C ALA A 76 20.51 11.00 19.46
N THR A 77 20.93 11.98 18.68
CA THR A 77 21.87 13.02 19.12
C THR A 77 21.38 13.67 20.41
N GLU A 78 22.27 13.92 21.38
CA GLU A 78 21.94 14.65 22.61
C GLU A 78 21.18 15.96 22.30
N GLY A 79 20.07 16.19 23.00
CA GLY A 79 19.10 17.26 22.77
C GLY A 79 18.02 16.98 21.72
N PHE A 80 18.06 15.84 21.04
CA PHE A 80 17.10 15.41 20.01
C PHE A 80 16.38 14.09 20.38
N GLU A 81 16.48 13.64 21.62
CA GLU A 81 15.90 12.39 22.13
C GLU A 81 14.37 12.36 21.99
N HIS A 82 13.74 13.51 22.20
CA HIS A 82 12.28 13.64 22.15
C HIS A 82 11.74 13.97 20.75
N LEU A 83 12.55 13.81 19.69
CA LEU A 83 12.17 14.13 18.32
C LEU A 83 10.84 13.47 17.89
N LEU A 84 10.62 12.21 18.25
CA LEU A 84 9.38 11.48 17.91
C LEU A 84 8.12 12.10 18.55
N HIS A 85 8.27 12.72 19.72
CA HIS A 85 7.20 13.36 20.47
C HIS A 85 6.95 14.80 20.00
N LEU A 86 8.03 15.54 19.69
CA LEU A 86 7.96 16.92 19.21
C LEU A 86 7.51 17.02 17.74
N ARG A 87 7.85 16.02 16.92
CA ARG A 87 7.51 15.95 15.51
C ARG A 87 8.00 17.22 14.77
N ARG A 88 7.19 17.71 13.82
CA ARG A 88 7.38 19.01 13.16
C ARG A 88 6.62 20.17 13.83
N GLN A 89 6.03 19.96 15.02
CA GLN A 89 5.11 20.92 15.66
C GLN A 89 3.92 21.37 14.80
N ALA A 90 3.60 20.62 13.73
CA ALA A 90 2.39 20.81 12.95
C ALA A 90 1.17 20.29 13.72
N ARG A 91 -0.01 20.84 13.46
CA ARG A 91 -1.27 20.30 14.00
C ARG A 91 -1.63 19.01 13.26
N ALA A 92 -2.24 18.04 13.96
CA ALA A 92 -2.75 16.81 13.34
C ALA A 92 -3.88 17.12 12.35
N HIS A 93 -4.75 18.07 12.72
CA HIS A 93 -5.85 18.52 11.89
C HIS A 93 -5.91 20.05 11.87
N LEU A 94 -6.22 20.63 10.69
CA LEU A 94 -6.27 22.07 10.52
C LEU A 94 -7.35 22.74 11.39
N TYR A 95 -8.52 22.10 11.50
CA TYR A 95 -9.70 22.65 12.18
C TYR A 95 -10.14 21.91 13.45
N ARG A 96 -9.56 20.73 13.76
CA ARG A 96 -9.83 20.01 15.02
C ARG A 96 -8.71 20.30 16.01
N LEU A 97 -8.80 21.44 16.68
CA LEU A 97 -7.71 21.99 17.51
C LEU A 97 -7.40 21.18 18.78
N CYS A 98 -8.33 20.32 19.21
CA CYS A 98 -8.19 19.49 20.40
C CYS A 98 -7.77 18.05 20.07
N ASP A 99 -7.70 17.70 18.79
CA ASP A 99 -7.30 16.37 18.35
C ASP A 99 -5.77 16.36 18.22
N ASP A 100 -5.14 15.51 19.02
CA ASP A 100 -3.69 15.31 19.00
C ASP A 100 -3.29 14.35 17.89
N HIS A 101 -2.00 14.39 17.56
CA HIS A 101 -1.40 13.33 16.78
C HIS A 101 -1.45 11.99 17.53
N PRO A 102 -1.35 10.84 16.84
CA PRO A 102 -1.20 9.56 17.52
C PRO A 102 0.00 9.56 18.48
N GLU A 103 -0.14 8.92 19.62
CA GLU A 103 0.98 8.80 20.57
C GLU A 103 2.17 8.07 19.90
N PRO A 104 3.43 8.52 20.05
CA PRO A 104 4.57 7.85 19.45
C PRO A 104 4.73 6.39 19.88
N LEU A 105 5.35 5.56 19.02
CA LEU A 105 5.62 4.13 19.31
C LEU A 105 6.61 3.91 20.46
N VAL A 106 7.46 4.90 20.74
CA VAL A 106 8.49 4.84 21.79
C VAL A 106 8.11 5.84 22.88
N PRO A 107 7.88 5.36 24.12
CA PRO A 107 7.57 6.25 25.24
C PRO A 107 8.81 7.07 25.66
N LEU A 108 8.61 8.22 26.30
CA LEU A 108 9.68 9.18 26.62
C LEU A 108 10.82 8.55 27.43
N GLU A 109 10.50 7.63 28.35
CA GLU A 109 11.48 6.93 29.19
C GLU A 109 12.40 5.96 28.42
N LEU A 110 12.08 5.66 27.15
CA LEU A 110 12.91 4.85 26.25
C LEU A 110 13.54 5.69 25.12
N CYS A 111 13.54 7.02 25.26
CA CYS A 111 14.27 7.92 24.39
C CYS A 111 15.59 8.34 25.05
N PHE A 112 16.71 8.16 24.36
CA PHE A 112 18.05 8.41 24.89
C PHE A 112 18.89 9.28 23.96
N GLY A 113 19.71 10.13 24.56
CA GLY A 113 20.70 10.97 23.89
C GLY A 113 22.06 10.26 23.90
N VAL A 114 22.81 10.41 22.82
CA VAL A 114 24.24 10.11 22.80
C VAL A 114 25.02 11.39 22.54
N ASP A 115 26.16 11.52 23.21
CA ASP A 115 26.97 12.72 23.16
C ASP A 115 27.78 12.70 21.85
N GLU A 116 27.20 13.26 20.80
CA GLU A 116 27.88 13.50 19.53
C GLU A 116 27.28 14.69 18.79
N ARG A 117 27.98 15.20 17.76
CA ARG A 117 27.37 16.13 16.81
C ARG A 117 28.07 16.07 15.47
N VAL A 118 27.30 15.78 14.42
CA VAL A 118 27.69 15.99 13.02
C VAL A 118 26.89 17.17 12.48
N GLY A 119 27.53 18.03 11.70
CA GLY A 119 26.93 19.13 10.96
C GLY A 119 27.11 18.96 9.44
N PRO A 120 26.64 19.92 8.63
CA PRO A 120 26.76 19.84 7.18
C PRO A 120 28.23 19.82 6.69
N GLU A 121 29.14 20.44 7.42
CA GLU A 121 30.58 20.48 7.11
C GLU A 121 31.40 19.38 7.77
N GLY A 122 30.77 18.47 8.53
CA GLY A 122 31.42 17.34 9.20
C GLY A 122 31.24 17.32 10.73
N VAL A 123 32.13 16.61 11.43
CA VAL A 123 32.03 16.40 12.88
C VAL A 123 32.26 17.71 13.66
N LEU A 124 31.31 18.07 14.52
CA LEU A 124 31.34 19.23 15.41
C LEU A 124 31.66 18.85 16.86
N LEU A 125 31.14 17.70 17.32
CA LEU A 125 31.43 17.11 18.62
C LEU A 125 31.75 15.62 18.41
N PRO A 126 32.93 15.13 18.84
CA PRO A 126 33.27 13.71 18.76
C PRO A 126 32.27 12.84 19.52
N LEU A 127 32.05 11.62 19.03
CA LEU A 127 31.18 10.64 19.67
C LEU A 127 31.77 10.12 20.99
N ASP A 128 30.98 10.19 22.07
CA ASP A 128 31.23 9.49 23.33
C ASP A 128 30.25 8.33 23.55
N LEU A 129 30.67 7.12 23.22
CA LEU A 129 29.89 5.89 23.45
C LEU A 129 29.65 5.60 24.95
N GLY A 130 30.41 6.23 25.84
CA GLY A 130 30.25 6.11 27.29
C GLY A 130 29.00 6.82 27.82
N SER A 131 28.43 7.77 27.07
CA SER A 131 27.22 8.50 27.47
C SER A 131 25.95 7.65 27.35
N LEU A 132 25.97 6.61 26.50
CA LEU A 132 24.84 5.69 26.33
C LEU A 132 24.54 4.95 27.65
N PRO A 133 23.32 5.11 28.21
CA PRO A 133 22.93 4.40 29.42
C PRO A 133 22.73 2.90 29.16
N PRO A 134 22.56 2.08 30.22
CA PRO A 134 22.00 0.74 30.07
C PRO A 134 20.58 0.84 29.49
N ILE A 135 20.36 0.24 28.31
CA ILE A 135 19.06 0.19 27.63
C ILE A 135 18.51 -1.22 27.75
N ASP A 136 17.23 -1.32 28.14
CA ASP A 136 16.47 -2.57 28.16
C ASP A 136 15.32 -2.45 27.15
N ALA A 137 15.49 -3.06 25.99
CA ALA A 137 14.54 -3.05 24.89
C ALA A 137 14.74 -4.28 23.99
N GLU A 138 13.67 -4.69 23.31
CA GLU A 138 13.72 -5.77 22.31
C GLU A 138 14.24 -5.26 20.96
N ALA A 139 14.03 -3.98 20.68
CA ALA A 139 14.52 -3.30 19.49
C ALA A 139 15.01 -1.88 19.81
N ILE A 140 15.95 -1.36 19.03
CA ILE A 140 16.49 -0.01 19.18
C ILE A 140 16.61 0.63 17.79
N ALA A 141 15.98 1.80 17.63
CA ALA A 141 16.17 2.67 16.49
C ALA A 141 17.21 3.73 16.80
N VAL A 142 18.22 3.90 15.93
CA VAL A 142 19.26 4.91 16.05
C VAL A 142 19.10 5.93 14.93
N CYS A 143 18.89 7.20 15.27
CA CYS A 143 18.77 8.29 14.30
C CYS A 143 19.58 9.51 14.77
N LEU A 144 20.80 9.63 14.25
CA LEU A 144 21.66 10.79 14.53
C LEU A 144 21.45 11.86 13.45
N LEU A 145 21.69 13.12 13.81
CA LEU A 145 21.64 14.21 12.83
C LEU A 145 22.75 14.06 11.80
N PHE A 146 22.44 14.36 10.54
CA PHE A 146 23.36 14.28 9.40
C PHE A 146 23.96 12.89 9.13
N SER A 147 23.45 11.81 9.73
CA SER A 147 23.89 10.43 9.45
C SER A 147 23.70 10.03 7.98
N PHE A 148 22.72 10.61 7.28
CA PHE A 148 22.52 10.45 5.84
C PHE A 148 23.67 10.97 4.97
N ARG A 149 24.55 11.83 5.53
CA ARG A 149 25.70 12.43 4.85
C ARG A 149 27.01 11.84 5.35
N ASP A 150 27.13 11.66 6.68
CA ASP A 150 28.25 10.98 7.31
C ASP A 150 27.72 9.99 8.37
N PRO A 151 27.63 8.69 8.05
CA PRO A 151 27.07 7.69 8.94
C PRO A 151 28.06 7.21 10.00
N SER A 152 29.30 7.71 10.04
CA SER A 152 30.39 7.15 10.86
C SER A 152 30.05 7.04 12.35
N HIS A 153 29.46 8.09 12.94
CA HIS A 153 29.02 8.07 14.34
C HIS A 153 27.83 7.12 14.56
N GLU A 154 26.85 7.13 13.66
CA GLU A 154 25.65 6.30 13.79
C GLU A 154 25.99 4.81 13.68
N GLN A 155 26.89 4.45 12.77
CA GLN A 155 27.46 3.11 12.64
C GLN A 155 28.15 2.67 13.94
N ALA A 156 29.00 3.54 14.52
CA ALA A 156 29.71 3.22 15.76
C ALA A 156 28.76 3.03 16.94
N VAL A 157 27.69 3.83 17.04
CA VAL A 157 26.62 3.65 18.04
C VAL A 157 25.90 2.32 17.82
N ALA A 158 25.50 2.01 16.59
CA ALA A 158 24.82 0.77 16.26
C ALA A 158 25.67 -0.46 16.62
N ASP A 159 26.96 -0.45 16.28
CA ASP A 159 27.88 -1.55 16.58
C ASP A 159 28.11 -1.74 18.08
N GLU A 160 28.21 -0.65 18.84
CA GLU A 160 28.31 -0.70 20.29
C GLU A 160 27.03 -1.27 20.93
N LEU A 161 25.86 -0.88 20.43
CA LEU A 161 24.58 -1.42 20.89
C LEU A 161 24.43 -2.92 20.56
N ARG A 162 24.80 -3.34 19.34
CA ARG A 162 24.85 -4.77 18.96
C ARG A 162 25.77 -5.57 19.88
N ARG A 163 26.90 -4.98 20.31
CA ARG A 163 27.84 -5.59 21.27
C ARG A 163 27.26 -5.68 22.69
N ARG A 164 26.55 -4.64 23.17
CA ARG A 164 25.94 -4.61 24.50
C ARG A 164 24.70 -5.50 24.61
N LEU A 165 23.93 -5.61 23.53
CA LEU A 165 22.60 -6.23 23.49
C LEU A 165 22.47 -7.19 22.28
N PRO A 166 23.15 -8.34 22.27
CA PRO A 166 23.19 -9.24 21.11
C PRO A 166 21.83 -9.87 20.74
N GLY A 167 20.85 -9.83 21.65
CA GLY A 167 19.48 -10.30 21.39
C GLY A 167 18.50 -9.20 20.94
N ALA A 168 18.91 -7.92 21.00
CA ALA A 168 18.07 -6.82 20.58
C ALA A 168 18.26 -6.53 19.09
N ARG A 169 17.17 -6.16 18.41
CA ARG A 169 17.24 -5.69 17.03
C ARG A 169 17.74 -4.25 16.99
N ILE A 170 18.82 -3.97 16.26
CA ILE A 170 19.35 -2.61 16.12
C ILE A 170 19.19 -2.15 14.66
N VAL A 171 18.50 -1.03 14.47
CA VAL A 171 18.29 -0.41 13.15
C VAL A 171 18.90 0.98 13.15
N ALA A 172 19.81 1.25 12.22
CA ALA A 172 20.41 2.57 12.05
C ALA A 172 19.74 3.32 10.90
N SER A 173 19.49 4.61 11.08
CA SER A 173 18.67 5.39 10.14
C SER A 173 19.29 5.53 8.74
N HIS A 174 20.62 5.58 8.63
CA HIS A 174 21.32 5.59 7.35
C HIS A 174 21.22 4.27 6.56
N GLU A 175 20.88 3.15 7.20
CA GLU A 175 20.70 1.85 6.53
C GLU A 175 19.35 1.78 5.80
N ILE A 176 18.34 2.53 6.27
CA ILE A 176 16.95 2.41 5.81
C ILE A 176 16.40 3.68 5.13
N ALA A 177 16.66 4.84 5.70
CA ALA A 177 16.17 6.13 5.21
C ALA A 177 17.32 7.15 5.17
N PRO A 178 18.33 6.98 4.30
CA PRO A 178 19.52 7.85 4.18
C PRO A 178 19.18 9.18 3.49
N GLU A 179 18.16 9.86 4.01
CA GLU A 179 17.62 11.10 3.49
C GLU A 179 17.61 12.22 4.53
N PHE A 180 17.66 13.45 4.01
CA PHE A 180 17.46 14.65 4.81
C PHE A 180 16.04 14.68 5.41
N ARG A 181 15.86 15.52 6.44
CA ARG A 181 14.69 15.60 7.34
C ARG A 181 14.68 14.49 8.41
N GLU A 182 15.04 14.90 9.62
CA GLU A 182 15.26 14.03 10.78
C GLU A 182 13.99 13.37 11.31
N TYR A 183 12.83 14.03 11.27
CA TYR A 183 11.60 13.47 11.85
C TYR A 183 11.10 12.26 11.04
N GLU A 184 11.01 12.37 9.72
CA GLU A 184 10.56 11.26 8.87
C GLU A 184 11.55 10.10 8.90
N ARG A 185 12.85 10.42 8.90
CA ARG A 185 13.92 9.43 9.06
C ARG A 185 13.82 8.71 10.41
N ALA A 186 13.63 9.45 11.50
CA ALA A 186 13.46 8.88 12.84
C ALA A 186 12.19 8.02 12.94
N SER A 187 11.07 8.50 12.41
CA SER A 187 9.79 7.78 12.36
C SER A 187 9.93 6.45 11.61
N THR A 188 10.49 6.49 10.39
CA THR A 188 10.74 5.30 9.56
C THR A 188 11.61 4.28 10.27
N THR A 189 12.75 4.72 10.83
CA THR A 189 13.70 3.87 11.56
C THR A 189 13.05 3.24 12.79
N THR A 190 12.20 4.00 13.49
CA THR A 190 11.47 3.53 14.67
C THR A 190 10.43 2.49 14.32
N VAL A 191 9.64 2.73 13.27
CA VAL A 191 8.64 1.77 12.77
C VAL A 191 9.33 0.47 12.33
N ASP A 192 10.48 0.57 11.68
CA ASP A 192 11.24 -0.62 11.26
C ASP A 192 11.75 -1.46 12.43
N ALA A 193 12.36 -0.80 13.42
CA ALA A 193 12.81 -1.46 14.65
C ALA A 193 11.63 -2.10 15.40
N TYR A 194 10.51 -1.38 15.51
CA TYR A 194 9.29 -1.81 16.18
C TYR A 194 8.67 -3.06 15.55
N LEU A 195 8.63 -3.14 14.22
CA LEU A 195 8.03 -4.24 13.48
C LEU A 195 8.95 -5.46 13.31
N GLY A 196 10.26 -5.28 13.45
CA GLY A 196 11.26 -6.29 13.14
C GLY A 196 11.01 -7.65 13.79
N PRO A 197 10.96 -7.74 15.13
CA PRO A 197 10.76 -9.03 15.81
C PRO A 197 9.43 -9.73 15.47
N VAL A 198 8.40 -8.98 15.07
CA VAL A 198 7.10 -9.54 14.68
C VAL A 198 7.20 -10.16 13.29
N LEU A 199 7.70 -9.39 12.31
CA LEU A 199 7.76 -9.85 10.92
C LEU A 199 8.81 -10.96 10.73
N THR A 200 9.99 -10.85 11.36
CA THR A 200 11.02 -11.88 11.28
C THR A 200 10.48 -13.25 11.72
N ARG A 201 9.84 -13.31 12.89
CA ARG A 201 9.25 -14.55 13.42
C ARG A 201 8.20 -15.15 12.49
N TYR A 202 7.38 -14.30 11.89
CA TYR A 202 6.36 -14.74 10.94
C TYR A 202 6.99 -15.32 9.67
N LEU A 203 7.93 -14.61 9.06
CA LEU A 203 8.55 -15.06 7.82
C LEU A 203 9.41 -16.31 8.02
N GLU A 204 10.10 -16.44 9.16
CA GLU A 204 10.81 -17.67 9.53
C GLU A 204 9.86 -18.86 9.65
N ALA A 205 8.70 -18.68 10.29
CA ALA A 205 7.69 -19.73 10.40
C ALA A 205 7.11 -20.12 9.03
N VAL A 206 6.89 -19.14 8.13
CA VAL A 206 6.46 -19.40 6.75
C VAL A 206 7.54 -20.19 6.00
N ALA A 207 8.81 -19.81 6.11
CA ALA A 207 9.93 -20.50 5.46
C ALA A 207 10.04 -21.95 5.94
N GLU A 208 9.97 -22.20 7.25
CA GLU A 208 9.99 -23.54 7.84
C GLU A 208 8.83 -24.39 7.33
N ARG A 209 7.60 -23.85 7.34
CA ARG A 209 6.41 -24.53 6.82
C ARG A 209 6.51 -24.86 5.34
N CYS A 210 7.06 -23.97 4.52
CA CYS A 210 7.27 -24.22 3.10
C CYS A 210 8.29 -25.34 2.89
N ALA A 211 9.39 -25.34 3.64
CA ALA A 211 10.40 -26.40 3.60
C ALA A 211 9.83 -27.77 3.99
N GLU A 212 9.01 -27.84 5.06
CA GLU A 212 8.30 -29.07 5.47
C GLU A 212 7.38 -29.61 4.37
N ALA A 213 6.75 -28.71 3.60
CA ALA A 213 5.82 -29.04 2.53
C ALA A 213 6.51 -29.28 1.16
N GLY A 214 7.83 -29.09 1.07
CA GLY A 214 8.57 -29.18 -0.20
C GLY A 214 8.30 -28.04 -1.18
N LEU A 215 7.81 -26.90 -0.70
CA LEU A 215 7.63 -25.67 -1.48
C LEU A 215 8.90 -24.81 -1.42
N PRO A 216 9.22 -24.03 -2.49
CA PRO A 216 10.31 -23.08 -2.43
C PRO A 216 10.05 -21.98 -1.39
N GLU A 217 11.11 -21.34 -0.92
CA GLU A 217 10.99 -20.15 -0.07
C GLU A 217 10.29 -19.02 -0.86
N PRO A 218 9.26 -18.36 -0.30
CA PRO A 218 8.56 -17.29 -1.01
C PRO A 218 9.40 -16.01 -1.09
N LEU A 219 9.21 -15.30 -2.20
CA LEU A 219 9.56 -13.88 -2.29
C LEU A 219 8.44 -13.04 -1.65
N VAL A 220 8.79 -12.09 -0.80
CA VAL A 220 7.86 -11.23 -0.06
C VAL A 220 7.62 -9.92 -0.81
N MET A 221 6.35 -9.53 -0.93
CA MET A 221 5.95 -8.27 -1.56
C MET A 221 6.37 -7.06 -0.74
N ARG A 222 6.89 -6.06 -1.45
CA ARG A 222 7.26 -4.75 -0.92
C ARG A 222 6.17 -3.73 -1.23
N SER A 223 6.13 -2.69 -0.42
CA SER A 223 5.29 -1.50 -0.60
C SER A 223 5.50 -0.83 -1.96
N SER A 224 6.69 -0.95 -2.58
CA SER A 224 7.01 -0.37 -3.89
C SER A 224 6.48 -1.17 -5.09
N GLY A 225 5.83 -2.32 -4.85
CA GLY A 225 5.21 -3.17 -5.87
C GLY A 225 6.13 -4.25 -6.46
N GLY A 226 7.36 -4.37 -5.98
CA GLY A 226 8.22 -5.52 -6.30
C GLY A 226 8.37 -6.49 -5.14
N VAL A 227 9.05 -7.60 -5.38
CA VAL A 227 9.30 -8.64 -4.35
C VAL A 227 10.78 -8.75 -3.97
N ALA A 228 11.04 -9.24 -2.76
CA ALA A 228 12.37 -9.49 -2.20
C ALA A 228 12.41 -10.83 -1.45
N SER A 229 13.59 -11.33 -1.12
CA SER A 229 13.72 -12.54 -0.29
C SER A 229 13.19 -12.33 1.14
N ILE A 230 12.90 -13.42 1.85
CA ILE A 230 12.55 -13.34 3.28
C ILE A 230 13.65 -12.65 4.09
N ALA A 231 14.92 -12.95 3.80
CA ALA A 231 16.05 -12.33 4.49
C ALA A 231 16.04 -10.81 4.37
N GLU A 232 15.75 -10.29 3.17
CA GLU A 232 15.67 -8.84 2.92
C GLU A 232 14.43 -8.22 3.59
N ALA A 233 13.27 -8.86 3.49
CA ALA A 233 12.06 -8.37 4.15
C ALA A 233 12.18 -8.39 5.68
N ALA A 234 12.85 -9.40 6.24
CA ALA A 234 13.15 -9.48 7.66
C ALA A 234 14.20 -8.45 8.11
N ALA A 235 15.12 -8.03 7.22
CA ALA A 235 16.10 -6.99 7.51
C ALA A 235 15.47 -5.59 7.62
N HIS A 236 14.42 -5.32 6.83
CA HIS A 236 13.69 -4.04 6.86
C HIS A 236 12.17 -4.25 6.70
N PRO A 237 11.45 -4.62 7.78
CA PRO A 237 10.02 -4.93 7.76
C PRO A 237 9.11 -3.79 7.31
N SER A 238 9.59 -2.54 7.39
CA SER A 238 8.80 -1.38 6.93
C SER A 238 8.48 -1.47 5.44
N PHE A 239 9.30 -2.17 4.65
CA PHE A 239 8.99 -2.43 3.24
C PHE A 239 7.78 -3.34 3.05
N ALA A 240 7.34 -4.12 4.04
CA ALA A 240 6.16 -4.99 3.91
C ALA A 240 4.85 -4.28 4.26
N LEU A 241 4.90 -3.01 4.72
CA LEU A 241 3.72 -2.23 5.03
C LEU A 241 2.88 -2.01 3.77
N LEU A 242 1.58 -2.30 3.87
CA LEU A 242 0.62 -2.19 2.77
C LEU A 242 1.00 -3.01 1.52
N SER A 243 1.69 -4.14 1.71
CA SER A 243 2.11 -5.03 0.62
C SER A 243 0.94 -5.65 -0.17
N GLY A 244 -0.17 -6.00 0.48
CA GLY A 244 -1.38 -6.53 -0.17
C GLY A 244 -2.00 -5.55 -1.18
N PRO A 245 -2.38 -4.33 -0.76
CA PRO A 245 -2.86 -3.30 -1.68
C PRO A 245 -1.86 -2.96 -2.80
N ALA A 246 -0.56 -2.89 -2.50
CA ALA A 246 0.47 -2.67 -3.51
C ALA A 246 0.47 -3.78 -4.58
N ALA A 247 0.31 -5.05 -4.17
CA ALA A 247 0.15 -6.17 -5.09
C ALA A 247 -1.11 -6.03 -5.95
N GLY A 248 -2.22 -5.56 -5.38
CA GLY A 248 -3.46 -5.25 -6.10
C GLY A 248 -3.23 -4.27 -7.25
N VAL A 249 -2.49 -3.18 -7.00
CA VAL A 249 -2.15 -2.20 -8.04
C VAL A 249 -1.24 -2.78 -9.13
N VAL A 250 -0.27 -3.63 -8.75
CA VAL A 250 0.57 -4.35 -9.72
C VAL A 250 -0.30 -5.24 -10.63
N GLY A 251 -1.27 -5.94 -10.04
CA GLY A 251 -2.26 -6.72 -10.79
C GLY A 251 -3.16 -5.86 -11.68
N ALA A 252 -3.56 -4.68 -11.21
CA ALA A 252 -4.34 -3.73 -12.00
C ALA A 252 -3.55 -3.18 -13.19
N ALA A 253 -2.27 -2.85 -13.00
CA ALA A 253 -1.38 -2.42 -14.07
C ALA A 253 -1.17 -3.54 -15.10
N LEU A 254 -1.06 -4.80 -14.66
CA LEU A 254 -1.03 -5.95 -15.57
C LEU A 254 -2.32 -6.05 -16.40
N ALA A 255 -3.49 -5.91 -15.77
CA ALA A 255 -4.78 -5.97 -16.45
C ALA A 255 -4.94 -4.84 -17.47
N ALA A 256 -4.56 -3.61 -17.10
CA ALA A 256 -4.55 -2.45 -18.00
C ALA A 256 -3.69 -2.71 -19.24
N ARG A 257 -2.43 -3.12 -19.05
CA ARG A 257 -1.50 -3.42 -20.16
C ARG A 257 -2.03 -4.54 -21.05
N SER A 258 -2.61 -5.58 -20.47
CA SER A 258 -3.19 -6.70 -21.22
C SER A 258 -4.41 -6.27 -22.05
N ALA A 259 -5.17 -5.28 -21.57
CA ALA A 259 -6.28 -4.67 -22.28
C ALA A 259 -5.85 -3.58 -23.29
N GLY A 260 -4.54 -3.37 -23.48
CA GLY A 260 -4.00 -2.42 -24.44
C GLY A 260 -3.98 -0.96 -23.99
N THR A 261 -4.10 -0.68 -22.69
CA THR A 261 -3.95 0.66 -22.13
C THR A 261 -2.82 0.73 -21.11
N GLY A 262 -2.01 1.79 -21.17
CA GLY A 262 -1.00 2.10 -20.14
C GLY A 262 -1.53 3.02 -19.04
N ASN A 263 -2.62 3.73 -19.30
CA ASN A 263 -3.17 4.72 -18.37
C ASN A 263 -4.43 4.16 -17.74
N ALA A 264 -4.39 3.96 -16.43
CA ALA A 264 -5.54 3.51 -15.67
C ALA A 264 -5.55 4.05 -14.22
N ILE A 265 -6.70 3.97 -13.56
CA ILE A 265 -6.83 4.20 -12.12
C ILE A 265 -7.24 2.86 -11.52
N SER A 266 -6.46 2.35 -10.58
CA SER A 266 -6.79 1.14 -9.82
C SER A 266 -7.86 1.47 -8.79
N PHE A 267 -8.87 0.63 -8.66
CA PHE A 267 -9.97 0.78 -7.71
C PHE A 267 -10.25 -0.55 -7.02
N ASP A 268 -9.65 -0.73 -5.83
CA ASP A 268 -9.82 -1.91 -4.98
C ASP A 268 -10.81 -1.61 -3.87
N MET A 269 -12.01 -2.18 -3.92
CA MET A 269 -12.96 -2.05 -2.82
C MET A 269 -13.21 -3.41 -2.16
N GLY A 270 -12.82 -3.47 -0.89
CA GLY A 270 -13.04 -4.61 -0.01
C GLY A 270 -14.29 -4.47 0.87
N GLY A 271 -14.30 -5.19 1.99
CA GLY A 271 -15.38 -5.11 2.99
C GLY A 271 -15.27 -3.90 3.94
N THR A 272 -14.09 -3.33 4.10
CA THR A 272 -13.83 -2.30 5.13
C THR A 272 -13.36 -0.98 4.55
N SER A 273 -12.60 -1.03 3.47
CA SER A 273 -11.90 0.11 2.90
C SER A 273 -11.80 -0.02 1.39
N THR A 274 -11.39 1.07 0.78
CA THR A 274 -11.03 1.13 -0.63
C THR A 274 -9.67 1.76 -0.80
N ASP A 275 -8.89 1.17 -1.69
CA ASP A 275 -7.58 1.63 -2.09
C ASP A 275 -7.59 2.05 -3.58
N VAL A 276 -7.14 3.27 -3.85
CA VAL A 276 -7.02 3.81 -5.22
C VAL A 276 -5.61 4.28 -5.52
N CYS A 277 -5.17 4.11 -6.76
CA CYS A 277 -3.85 4.54 -7.22
C CYS A 277 -3.87 4.82 -8.72
N LEU A 278 -3.08 5.80 -9.14
CA LEU A 278 -2.90 6.12 -10.54
C LEU A 278 -1.87 5.16 -11.17
N ILE A 279 -2.17 4.69 -12.36
CA ILE A 279 -1.27 3.90 -13.21
C ILE A 279 -1.05 4.72 -14.48
N ALA A 280 0.18 5.18 -14.69
CA ALA A 280 0.55 5.99 -15.84
C ALA A 280 1.64 5.27 -16.66
N GLY A 281 1.49 5.22 -17.98
CA GLY A 281 2.48 4.56 -18.84
C GLY A 281 2.66 3.07 -18.60
N GLY A 282 1.69 2.42 -17.94
CA GLY A 282 1.71 1.00 -17.60
C GLY A 282 2.36 0.70 -16.26
N GLU A 283 2.77 1.71 -15.48
CA GLU A 283 3.35 1.53 -14.16
C GLU A 283 2.52 2.22 -13.07
N ALA A 284 2.51 1.63 -11.88
CA ALA A 284 1.90 2.24 -10.71
C ALA A 284 2.71 3.48 -10.30
N GLU A 285 2.03 4.59 -10.01
CA GLU A 285 2.69 5.74 -9.40
C GLU A 285 3.23 5.39 -8.02
N ARG A 286 4.38 5.98 -7.69
CA ARG A 286 5.09 5.74 -6.44
C ARG A 286 5.34 7.06 -5.73
N SER A 287 5.29 7.01 -4.40
CA SER A 287 5.70 8.10 -3.53
C SER A 287 6.94 7.70 -2.74
N ALA A 288 7.81 8.69 -2.49
CA ALA A 288 8.97 8.57 -1.63
C ALA A 288 8.61 8.61 -0.13
N GLU A 289 7.40 9.09 0.20
CA GLU A 289 6.96 9.30 1.58
C GLU A 289 5.46 9.04 1.69
N ARG A 290 5.05 8.34 2.75
CA ARG A 290 3.65 8.07 3.03
C ARG A 290 3.38 8.06 4.53
N GLU A 291 2.20 8.49 4.93
CA GLU A 291 1.75 8.35 6.30
C GLU A 291 0.96 7.04 6.49
N ILE A 292 1.34 6.24 7.50
CA ILE A 292 0.65 5.01 7.87
C ILE A 292 0.40 5.05 9.38
N ALA A 293 -0.86 4.91 9.80
CA ALA A 293 -1.27 5.02 11.20
C ALA A 293 -0.82 6.32 11.90
N GLY A 294 -0.67 7.42 11.14
CA GLY A 294 -0.18 8.71 11.62
C GLY A 294 1.34 8.80 11.85
N TYR A 295 2.09 7.85 11.30
CA TYR A 295 3.55 7.86 11.26
C TYR A 295 4.02 8.07 9.82
N PRO A 296 4.85 9.09 9.53
CA PRO A 296 5.45 9.22 8.23
C PRO A 296 6.51 8.12 8.02
N ILE A 297 6.43 7.45 6.89
CA ILE A 297 7.33 6.41 6.41
C ILE A 297 7.96 6.92 5.12
N ARG A 298 9.27 7.15 5.15
CA ARG A 298 10.06 7.68 4.05
C ARG A 298 10.72 6.55 3.29
N LEU A 299 9.91 5.73 2.66
CA LEU A 299 10.33 4.62 1.82
C LEU A 299 9.52 4.60 0.52
N PRO A 300 10.13 4.19 -0.60
CA PRO A 300 9.41 3.99 -1.85
C PRO A 300 8.19 3.08 -1.65
N SER A 301 7.02 3.60 -2.00
CA SER A 301 5.76 2.88 -1.89
C SER A 301 4.85 3.23 -3.06
N VAL A 302 4.01 2.27 -3.47
CA VAL A 302 2.91 2.55 -4.38
C VAL A 302 2.03 3.62 -3.74
N ASP A 303 1.73 4.65 -4.51
CA ASP A 303 1.06 5.84 -4.04
C ASP A 303 -0.46 5.63 -3.96
N LEU A 304 -0.83 4.84 -2.97
CA LEU A 304 -2.21 4.48 -2.67
C LEU A 304 -2.86 5.56 -1.81
N HIS A 305 -4.07 5.93 -2.17
CA HIS A 305 -4.97 6.67 -1.32
C HIS A 305 -6.05 5.70 -0.78
N THR A 306 -6.15 5.61 0.54
CA THR A 306 -7.06 4.68 1.21
C THR A 306 -8.20 5.44 1.85
N VAL A 307 -9.43 4.96 1.67
CA VAL A 307 -10.64 5.56 2.25
C VAL A 307 -11.45 4.50 3.01
N GLY A 308 -12.05 4.89 4.13
CA GLY A 308 -12.85 4.04 5.03
C GLY A 308 -14.24 3.67 4.48
N ALA A 309 -14.30 3.35 3.19
CA ALA A 309 -15.51 3.00 2.46
C ALA A 309 -15.34 1.60 1.84
N GLY A 310 -16.19 0.66 2.24
CA GLY A 310 -16.20 -0.71 1.74
C GLY A 310 -17.59 -1.33 1.83
N GLY A 311 -17.76 -2.58 1.39
CA GLY A 311 -19.07 -3.24 1.40
C GLY A 311 -19.71 -3.36 2.79
N GLY A 312 -18.90 -3.47 3.84
CA GLY A 312 -19.35 -3.52 5.23
C GLY A 312 -19.45 -2.16 5.91
N SER A 313 -19.19 -1.04 5.23
CA SER A 313 -19.36 0.29 5.82
C SER A 313 -20.80 0.49 6.26
N ILE A 314 -20.97 0.98 7.49
CA ILE A 314 -22.28 1.07 8.14
C ILE A 314 -22.98 2.36 7.72
N ALA A 315 -24.22 2.25 7.31
CA ALA A 315 -25.10 3.38 7.07
C ALA A 315 -25.74 3.83 8.39
N TRP A 316 -25.80 5.14 8.63
CA TRP A 316 -26.43 5.70 9.82
C TRP A 316 -26.93 7.12 9.55
N ILE A 317 -27.95 7.55 10.29
CA ILE A 317 -28.49 8.91 10.20
C ILE A 317 -28.06 9.65 11.46
N ASP A 318 -27.49 10.84 11.29
CA ASP A 318 -27.06 11.69 12.39
C ASP A 318 -28.23 12.40 13.10
N GLU A 319 -27.94 13.14 14.17
CA GLU A 319 -28.96 13.93 14.90
C GLU A 319 -29.61 15.02 14.02
N GLY A 320 -28.95 15.43 12.93
CA GLY A 320 -29.44 16.40 11.96
C GLY A 320 -30.31 15.81 10.84
N GLY A 321 -30.41 14.48 10.75
CA GLY A 321 -31.16 13.79 9.71
C GLY A 321 -30.38 13.53 8.42
N GLU A 322 -29.06 13.74 8.41
CA GLU A 322 -28.20 13.45 7.27
C GLU A 322 -27.76 11.97 7.26
N LEU A 323 -27.80 11.34 6.08
CA LEU A 323 -27.35 9.97 5.89
C LEU A 323 -25.83 9.94 5.70
N HIS A 324 -25.15 9.17 6.54
CA HIS A 324 -23.72 8.91 6.48
C HIS A 324 -23.46 7.42 6.21
N VAL A 325 -22.34 7.12 5.55
CA VAL A 325 -21.86 5.74 5.36
C VAL A 325 -20.39 5.68 5.78
N GLY A 326 -20.08 4.80 6.73
CA GLY A 326 -18.77 4.75 7.36
C GLY A 326 -18.56 5.87 8.41
N PRO A 327 -17.33 6.08 8.89
CA PRO A 327 -16.13 5.28 8.61
C PRO A 327 -16.16 3.92 9.32
N GLU A 328 -17.09 3.69 10.24
CA GLU A 328 -17.24 2.39 10.89
C GLU A 328 -17.66 1.30 9.90
N SER A 329 -17.06 0.12 10.04
CA SER A 329 -17.38 -1.07 9.26
C SER A 329 -17.89 -2.19 10.17
N ALA A 330 -18.81 -3.01 9.66
CA ALA A 330 -19.29 -4.22 10.32
C ALA A 330 -18.26 -5.37 10.28
N GLY A 331 -17.16 -5.21 9.52
CA GLY A 331 -16.10 -6.20 9.35
C GLY A 331 -16.61 -7.53 8.77
N ALA A 332 -15.93 -8.63 9.09
CA ALA A 332 -16.38 -9.97 8.70
C ALA A 332 -17.29 -10.62 9.75
N GLN A 333 -17.15 -10.24 11.02
CA GLN A 333 -17.95 -10.73 12.13
C GLN A 333 -18.20 -9.58 13.13
N PRO A 334 -19.45 -9.17 13.38
CA PRO A 334 -20.70 -9.83 12.97
C PRO A 334 -21.06 -9.66 11.49
N GLY A 335 -20.36 -8.77 10.76
CA GLY A 335 -20.54 -8.56 9.32
C GLY A 335 -21.85 -7.85 8.94
N PRO A 336 -22.06 -7.60 7.63
CA PRO A 336 -23.34 -7.18 7.06
C PRO A 336 -24.52 -8.00 7.60
N ALA A 337 -25.68 -7.37 7.78
CA ALA A 337 -26.86 -8.07 8.31
C ALA A 337 -27.27 -9.25 7.43
N CYS A 338 -27.18 -9.08 6.10
CA CYS A 338 -27.45 -10.13 5.12
C CYS A 338 -26.53 -11.34 5.21
N TYR A 339 -25.41 -11.29 5.93
CA TYR A 339 -24.57 -12.47 6.13
C TYR A 339 -25.18 -13.45 7.13
N GLY A 340 -26.15 -13.02 7.95
CA GLY A 340 -26.82 -13.88 8.94
C GLY A 340 -25.93 -14.30 10.10
N LEU A 341 -24.80 -13.62 10.32
CA LEU A 341 -23.81 -13.92 11.37
C LEU A 341 -24.01 -13.09 12.66
N GLY A 342 -25.19 -12.49 12.82
CA GLY A 342 -25.57 -11.67 13.97
C GLY A 342 -25.40 -10.17 13.77
N GLY A 343 -25.07 -9.72 12.55
CA GLY A 343 -25.06 -8.30 12.18
C GLY A 343 -26.48 -7.73 12.17
N THR A 344 -26.65 -6.51 12.72
CA THR A 344 -27.97 -5.84 12.81
C THR A 344 -27.96 -4.39 12.32
N ARG A 345 -26.78 -3.84 12.03
CA ARG A 345 -26.63 -2.47 11.50
C ARG A 345 -26.65 -2.52 9.96
N PRO A 346 -27.27 -1.55 9.28
CA PRO A 346 -27.34 -1.55 7.82
C PRO A 346 -25.98 -1.25 7.20
N THR A 347 -25.65 -1.94 6.11
CA THR A 347 -24.37 -1.78 5.40
C THR A 347 -24.54 -1.60 3.89
N VAL A 348 -23.46 -1.23 3.20
CA VAL A 348 -23.43 -1.09 1.73
C VAL A 348 -23.77 -2.42 1.03
N THR A 349 -23.33 -3.56 1.55
CA THR A 349 -23.67 -4.88 1.01
C THR A 349 -25.16 -5.20 1.19
N ASP A 350 -25.76 -4.81 2.32
CA ASP A 350 -27.20 -4.96 2.54
C ASP A 350 -28.00 -4.15 1.49
N ALA A 351 -27.61 -2.90 1.26
CA ALA A 351 -28.23 -2.05 0.24
C ALA A 351 -28.11 -2.64 -1.17
N ASN A 352 -26.91 -3.10 -1.56
CA ASN A 352 -26.70 -3.76 -2.86
C ASN A 352 -27.55 -5.03 -3.02
N LEU A 353 -27.77 -5.81 -1.96
CA LEU A 353 -28.67 -6.97 -1.99
C LEU A 353 -30.11 -6.57 -2.23
N LEU A 354 -30.60 -5.53 -1.56
CA LEU A 354 -31.98 -5.06 -1.73
C LEU A 354 -32.21 -4.47 -3.13
N LEU A 355 -31.18 -3.84 -3.72
CA LEU A 355 -31.19 -3.35 -5.10
C LEU A 355 -31.04 -4.46 -6.15
N GLY A 356 -30.76 -5.71 -5.74
CA GLY A 356 -30.54 -6.83 -6.66
C GLY A 356 -29.23 -6.76 -7.44
N ARG A 357 -28.23 -6.03 -6.91
CA ARG A 357 -26.90 -5.87 -7.52
C ARG A 357 -25.92 -6.99 -7.15
N VAL A 358 -26.24 -7.77 -6.11
CA VAL A 358 -25.49 -8.96 -5.69
C VAL A 358 -26.36 -10.22 -5.76
N PRO A 359 -25.78 -11.39 -6.08
CA PRO A 359 -26.51 -12.65 -6.13
C PRO A 359 -26.96 -13.12 -4.74
N GLU A 360 -27.95 -14.01 -4.67
CA GLU A 360 -28.41 -14.61 -3.39
C GLU A 360 -27.33 -15.47 -2.69
N ARG A 361 -26.29 -15.87 -3.42
CA ARG A 361 -25.15 -16.64 -2.88
C ARG A 361 -23.85 -15.99 -3.31
N LEU A 362 -23.02 -15.66 -2.34
CA LEU A 362 -21.66 -15.16 -2.59
C LEU A 362 -20.65 -16.33 -2.63
N ALA A 363 -19.39 -15.98 -2.90
CA ALA A 363 -18.26 -16.88 -2.81
C ALA A 363 -18.21 -17.64 -1.46
N ALA A 364 -17.54 -18.79 -1.44
CA ALA A 364 -17.50 -19.72 -0.30
C ALA A 364 -18.87 -20.28 0.15
N GLY A 365 -19.93 -20.11 -0.65
CA GLY A 365 -21.25 -20.70 -0.41
C GLY A 365 -22.13 -19.94 0.58
N LEU A 366 -21.78 -18.70 0.92
CA LEU A 366 -22.55 -17.86 1.83
C LEU A 366 -23.89 -17.47 1.19
N ARG A 367 -25.00 -17.94 1.76
CA ARG A 367 -26.35 -17.56 1.33
C ARG A 367 -26.77 -16.29 2.05
N LEU A 368 -27.14 -15.26 1.28
CA LEU A 368 -27.55 -13.98 1.82
C LEU A 368 -29.00 -13.99 2.32
N ASP A 369 -29.23 -13.37 3.47
CA ASP A 369 -30.54 -13.18 4.08
C ASP A 369 -31.10 -11.79 3.72
N ARG A 370 -32.00 -11.79 2.73
CA ARG A 370 -32.69 -10.56 2.30
C ARG A 370 -33.56 -9.96 3.41
N GLY A 371 -34.21 -10.78 4.24
CA GLY A 371 -35.06 -10.32 5.32
C GLY A 371 -34.25 -9.63 6.43
N ALA A 372 -33.04 -10.12 6.70
CA ALA A 372 -32.11 -9.47 7.61
C ALA A 372 -31.66 -8.10 7.08
N ALA A 373 -31.36 -7.98 5.77
CA ALA A 373 -31.04 -6.70 5.14
C ALA A 373 -32.23 -5.71 5.19
N GLU A 374 -33.45 -6.16 4.86
CA GLU A 374 -34.68 -5.35 4.96
C GLU A 374 -34.89 -4.85 6.40
N SER A 375 -34.72 -5.73 7.39
CA SER A 375 -34.85 -5.35 8.79
C SER A 375 -33.76 -4.38 9.27
N ALA A 376 -32.54 -4.48 8.75
CA ALA A 376 -31.42 -3.62 9.17
C ALA A 376 -31.50 -2.23 8.55
N LEU A 377 -31.90 -2.12 7.26
CA LEU A 377 -32.08 -0.83 6.59
C LEU A 377 -33.31 -0.08 7.10
N GLY A 378 -34.38 -0.78 7.45
CA GLY A 378 -35.63 -0.14 7.89
C GLY A 378 -36.16 0.81 6.83
N ASP A 379 -36.26 2.10 7.17
CA ASP A 379 -36.78 3.15 6.28
C ASP A 379 -35.70 3.82 5.40
N ILE A 380 -34.42 3.43 5.55
CA ILE A 380 -33.32 3.99 4.75
C ILE A 380 -33.43 3.46 3.31
N ASP A 381 -33.46 4.36 2.33
CA ASP A 381 -33.44 4.00 0.91
C ASP A 381 -32.11 3.30 0.56
N PRO A 382 -32.12 2.04 0.09
CA PRO A 382 -30.93 1.34 -0.36
C PRO A 382 -30.13 2.11 -1.42
N LEU A 383 -30.80 2.84 -2.32
CA LEU A 383 -30.12 3.60 -3.36
C LEU A 383 -29.31 4.76 -2.76
N ALA A 384 -29.88 5.48 -1.78
CA ALA A 384 -29.21 6.58 -1.11
C ALA A 384 -27.94 6.12 -0.38
N VAL A 385 -27.94 4.91 0.20
CA VAL A 385 -26.72 4.31 0.81
C VAL A 385 -25.62 4.14 -0.24
N VAL A 386 -25.97 3.66 -1.43
CA VAL A 386 -25.01 3.49 -2.53
C VAL A 386 -24.52 4.83 -3.07
N GLU A 387 -25.40 5.82 -3.22
CA GLU A 387 -25.03 7.17 -3.66
C GLU A 387 -24.05 7.84 -2.69
N VAL A 388 -24.29 7.74 -1.38
CA VAL A 388 -23.41 8.33 -0.35
C VAL A 388 -22.03 7.66 -0.34
N VAL A 389 -21.95 6.32 -0.41
CA VAL A 389 -20.64 5.64 -0.47
C VAL A 389 -19.91 5.94 -1.79
N ASN A 390 -20.62 6.01 -2.92
CA ASN A 390 -20.02 6.40 -4.20
C ASN A 390 -19.47 7.82 -4.15
N ALA A 391 -20.15 8.77 -3.49
CA ALA A 391 -19.66 10.14 -3.36
C ALA A 391 -18.34 10.22 -2.57
N GLU A 392 -18.16 9.38 -1.54
CA GLU A 392 -16.88 9.28 -0.80
C GLU A 392 -15.77 8.69 -1.69
N MET A 393 -16.11 7.68 -2.47
CA MET A 393 -15.17 6.99 -3.37
C MET A 393 -14.77 7.87 -4.56
N LEU A 394 -15.69 8.70 -5.05
CA LEU A 394 -15.43 9.72 -6.06
C LEU A 394 -14.42 10.75 -5.57
N ARG A 395 -14.49 11.17 -4.30
CA ARG A 395 -13.48 12.05 -3.69
C ARG A 395 -12.10 11.37 -3.71
N ALA A 396 -12.03 10.10 -3.33
CA ALA A 396 -10.80 9.30 -3.36
C ALA A 396 -10.15 9.29 -4.76
N LEU A 397 -10.96 9.00 -5.78
CA LEU A 397 -10.51 8.93 -7.17
C LEU A 397 -10.00 10.30 -7.67
N ARG A 398 -10.65 11.41 -7.26
CA ARG A 398 -10.21 12.77 -7.60
C ARG A 398 -8.87 13.15 -6.94
N VAL A 399 -8.61 12.69 -5.72
CA VAL A 399 -7.34 12.92 -5.00
C VAL A 399 -6.15 12.31 -5.74
N VAL A 400 -6.32 11.13 -6.35
CA VAL A 400 -5.24 10.46 -7.11
C VAL A 400 -5.19 10.84 -8.58
N SER A 401 -6.15 11.63 -9.08
CA SER A 401 -6.20 12.06 -10.49
C SER A 401 -6.20 13.57 -10.61
N VAL A 402 -7.36 14.21 -10.49
CA VAL A 402 -7.60 15.64 -10.73
C VAL A 402 -6.72 16.51 -9.84
N GLU A 403 -6.61 16.21 -8.54
CA GLU A 403 -5.81 17.00 -7.60
C GLU A 403 -4.29 16.89 -7.86
N ARG A 404 -3.88 15.91 -8.67
CA ARG A 404 -2.51 15.73 -9.15
C ARG A 404 -2.27 16.26 -10.55
N GLY A 405 -3.31 16.81 -11.20
CA GLY A 405 -3.22 17.38 -12.56
C GLY A 405 -3.56 16.42 -13.69
N HIS A 406 -4.07 15.22 -13.40
CA HIS A 406 -4.47 14.26 -14.43
C HIS A 406 -5.96 14.40 -14.79
N ASP A 407 -6.26 14.33 -16.08
CA ASP A 407 -7.64 14.24 -16.59
C ASP A 407 -8.11 12.77 -16.55
N PRO A 408 -9.11 12.41 -15.72
CA PRO A 408 -9.58 11.02 -15.61
C PRO A 408 -10.05 10.40 -16.93
N ARG A 409 -10.47 11.23 -17.90
CA ARG A 409 -10.97 10.77 -19.20
C ARG A 409 -9.91 10.08 -20.05
N ASP A 410 -8.64 10.36 -19.78
CA ASP A 410 -7.49 9.72 -20.45
C ASP A 410 -7.12 8.35 -19.83
N PHE A 411 -7.87 7.91 -18.82
CA PHE A 411 -7.57 6.71 -18.04
C PHE A 411 -8.74 5.71 -18.09
N ALA A 412 -8.41 4.41 -18.04
CA ALA A 412 -9.40 3.37 -17.75
C ALA A 412 -9.55 3.19 -16.22
N LEU A 413 -10.72 2.76 -15.74
CA LEU A 413 -10.91 2.39 -14.33
C LEU A 413 -10.75 0.87 -14.19
N VAL A 414 -9.70 0.39 -13.50
CA VAL A 414 -9.55 -1.04 -13.20
C VAL A 414 -10.19 -1.35 -11.87
N ALA A 415 -11.36 -1.99 -11.90
CA ALA A 415 -12.12 -2.29 -10.70
C ALA A 415 -11.88 -3.73 -10.23
N PHE A 416 -11.54 -3.88 -8.96
CA PHE A 416 -11.28 -5.17 -8.33
C PHE A 416 -11.58 -5.12 -6.83
N GLY A 417 -11.22 -6.20 -6.14
CA GLY A 417 -11.71 -6.47 -4.79
C GLY A 417 -13.10 -7.10 -4.82
N GLY A 418 -13.61 -7.44 -3.64
CA GLY A 418 -14.90 -8.13 -3.51
C GLY A 418 -16.09 -7.27 -3.97
N ALA A 419 -16.00 -5.95 -3.81
CA ALA A 419 -17.10 -5.01 -4.06
C ALA A 419 -16.77 -3.95 -5.12
N GLY A 420 -15.52 -3.77 -5.55
CA GLY A 420 -15.17 -2.69 -6.51
C GLY A 420 -15.99 -2.72 -7.80
N PRO A 421 -16.10 -3.87 -8.48
CA PRO A 421 -16.88 -3.95 -9.71
C PRO A 421 -18.39 -3.67 -9.56
N LEU A 422 -18.94 -3.60 -8.35
CA LEU A 422 -20.34 -3.21 -8.11
C LEU A 422 -20.58 -1.71 -8.30
N HIS A 423 -19.55 -0.90 -8.02
CA HIS A 423 -19.64 0.56 -7.99
C HIS A 423 -18.95 1.23 -9.20
N ALA A 424 -18.13 0.47 -9.93
CA ALA A 424 -17.23 0.99 -10.94
C ALA A 424 -17.91 1.74 -12.09
N CYS A 425 -19.03 1.24 -12.63
CA CYS A 425 -19.71 1.90 -13.76
C CYS A 425 -20.27 3.28 -13.37
N GLU A 426 -20.86 3.39 -12.18
CA GLU A 426 -21.43 4.66 -11.67
C GLU A 426 -20.31 5.67 -11.38
N LEU A 427 -19.19 5.22 -10.79
CA LEU A 427 -18.02 6.07 -10.57
C LEU A 427 -17.36 6.51 -11.89
N ALA A 428 -17.31 5.63 -12.88
CA ALA A 428 -16.80 5.94 -14.21
C ALA A 428 -17.68 6.98 -14.92
N ASP A 429 -19.00 6.86 -14.84
CA ASP A 429 -19.93 7.86 -15.39
C ASP A 429 -19.71 9.25 -14.76
N GLU A 430 -19.51 9.33 -13.43
CA GLU A 430 -19.26 10.60 -12.71
C GLU A 430 -17.88 11.23 -13.01
N LEU A 431 -16.91 10.42 -13.44
CA LEU A 431 -15.56 10.86 -13.84
C LEU A 431 -15.39 11.00 -15.36
N GLU A 432 -16.45 10.73 -16.13
CA GLU A 432 -16.40 10.67 -17.60
C GLU A 432 -15.37 9.64 -18.13
N ILE A 433 -15.10 8.58 -17.38
CA ILE A 433 -14.22 7.48 -17.79
C ILE A 433 -14.96 6.57 -18.77
N GLU A 434 -14.44 6.42 -19.99
CA GLU A 434 -15.10 5.65 -21.04
C GLU A 434 -15.02 4.13 -20.84
N ILE A 435 -13.96 3.65 -20.17
CA ILE A 435 -13.61 2.22 -20.11
C ILE A 435 -13.42 1.80 -18.66
N VAL A 436 -14.22 0.83 -18.22
CA VAL A 436 -14.01 0.08 -16.99
C VAL A 436 -13.42 -1.29 -17.35
N LEU A 437 -12.34 -1.67 -16.69
CA LEU A 437 -11.71 -2.98 -16.81
C LEU A 437 -11.98 -3.79 -15.54
N VAL A 438 -12.56 -4.97 -15.70
CA VAL A 438 -12.82 -5.89 -14.59
C VAL A 438 -12.11 -7.21 -14.85
N PRO A 439 -10.96 -7.48 -14.21
CA PRO A 439 -10.24 -8.74 -14.36
C PRO A 439 -11.12 -9.93 -13.94
N GLU A 440 -10.98 -11.09 -14.60
CA GLU A 440 -11.77 -12.30 -14.26
C GLU A 440 -11.50 -12.76 -12.82
N ALA A 441 -10.25 -12.62 -12.37
CA ALA A 441 -9.82 -12.83 -10.99
C ALA A 441 -9.89 -11.56 -10.12
N ALA A 442 -10.83 -10.64 -10.37
CA ALA A 442 -10.97 -9.37 -9.63
C ALA A 442 -11.04 -9.57 -8.11
N GLY A 443 -11.66 -10.65 -7.63
CA GLY A 443 -11.74 -10.95 -6.20
C GLY A 443 -10.44 -11.45 -5.55
N MET A 444 -9.39 -11.70 -6.34
CA MET A 444 -8.07 -12.18 -5.93
C MET A 444 -6.95 -11.48 -6.70
N LEU A 445 -7.18 -10.23 -7.16
CA LEU A 445 -6.25 -9.53 -8.04
C LEU A 445 -4.89 -9.28 -7.36
N SER A 446 -4.88 -9.05 -6.04
CA SER A 446 -3.64 -8.92 -5.26
C SER A 446 -2.76 -10.17 -5.35
N ALA A 447 -3.36 -11.37 -5.26
CA ALA A 447 -2.63 -12.62 -5.42
C ALA A 447 -2.11 -12.83 -6.86
N LEU A 448 -2.86 -12.38 -7.88
CA LEU A 448 -2.38 -12.37 -9.26
C LEU A 448 -1.23 -11.37 -9.46
N GLY A 449 -1.32 -10.18 -8.85
CA GLY A 449 -0.27 -9.17 -8.86
C GLY A 449 1.01 -9.63 -8.17
N LEU A 450 0.89 -10.38 -7.07
CA LEU A 450 2.02 -11.09 -6.45
C LEU A 450 2.72 -12.00 -7.45
N ALA A 451 1.96 -12.90 -8.10
CA ALA A 451 2.51 -13.85 -9.07
C ALA A 451 3.24 -13.15 -10.23
N ALA A 452 2.71 -12.01 -10.70
CA ALA A 452 3.22 -11.24 -11.83
C ALA A 452 4.33 -10.24 -11.47
N SER A 453 4.59 -10.00 -10.19
CA SER A 453 5.46 -8.91 -9.72
C SER A 453 6.91 -9.06 -10.18
N ASP A 454 7.58 -7.93 -10.40
CA ASP A 454 9.03 -7.90 -10.64
C ASP A 454 9.79 -8.05 -9.32
N GLU A 455 11.03 -8.55 -9.38
CA GLU A 455 11.97 -8.36 -8.26
C GLU A 455 12.52 -6.93 -8.34
N ARG A 456 12.33 -6.13 -7.29
CA ARG A 456 12.71 -4.71 -7.28
C ARG A 456 13.47 -4.33 -6.02
N ARG A 457 14.61 -3.66 -6.20
CA ARG A 457 15.39 -3.04 -5.13
C ARG A 457 15.55 -1.55 -5.35
N ASP A 458 14.75 -0.78 -4.62
CA ASP A 458 14.86 0.68 -4.61
C ASP A 458 16.06 1.13 -3.77
N HIS A 459 16.82 2.09 -4.31
CA HIS A 459 17.95 2.75 -3.66
C HIS A 459 17.75 4.26 -3.69
N VAL A 460 18.18 4.93 -2.63
CA VAL A 460 18.15 6.39 -2.56
C VAL A 460 19.49 6.90 -2.05
N ARG A 461 20.00 7.95 -2.70
CA ARG A 461 21.20 8.65 -2.28
C ARG A 461 20.93 10.14 -2.12
N SER A 462 21.24 10.67 -0.94
CA SER A 462 21.22 12.12 -0.69
C SER A 462 22.44 12.81 -1.30
N TYR A 463 22.21 13.99 -1.90
CA TYR A 463 23.24 14.84 -2.48
C TYR A 463 23.31 16.20 -1.76
N LEU A 464 22.20 16.94 -1.71
CA LEU A 464 22.12 18.31 -1.17
C LEU A 464 23.26 19.22 -1.68
N VAL A 465 23.42 19.30 -3.00
CA VAL A 465 24.41 20.17 -3.67
C VAL A 465 23.76 20.94 -4.81
N PRO A 466 24.35 22.06 -5.28
CA PRO A 466 23.94 22.67 -6.54
C PRO A 466 23.96 21.65 -7.68
N LEU A 467 22.95 21.63 -8.55
CA LEU A 467 22.86 20.67 -9.66
C LEU A 467 24.10 20.73 -10.57
N ALA A 468 24.67 21.92 -10.76
CA ALA A 468 25.90 22.12 -11.52
C ALA A 468 27.16 21.51 -10.91
N GLU A 469 27.12 21.18 -9.61
CA GLU A 469 28.23 20.55 -8.85
C GLU A 469 28.00 19.05 -8.63
N ALA A 470 26.87 18.51 -9.07
CA ALA A 470 26.60 17.09 -8.97
C ALA A 470 27.64 16.29 -9.78
N ALA A 471 28.17 15.23 -9.17
CA ALA A 471 29.04 14.27 -9.86
C ALA A 471 28.27 13.50 -10.95
N GLU A 472 28.91 12.51 -11.59
CA GLU A 472 28.22 11.62 -12.53
C GLU A 472 26.99 10.98 -11.86
N LEU A 473 25.82 11.27 -12.44
CA LEU A 473 24.53 10.72 -12.04
C LEU A 473 24.29 9.40 -12.79
N PRO A 474 23.50 8.48 -12.22
CA PRO A 474 23.06 7.27 -12.93
C PRO A 474 22.35 7.59 -14.26
N GLU A 475 22.40 6.66 -15.21
CA GLU A 475 21.71 6.82 -16.51
C GLU A 475 20.17 6.74 -16.37
N GLU A 476 19.69 5.89 -15.47
CA GLU A 476 18.27 5.63 -15.23
C GLU A 476 17.91 5.85 -13.76
N GLY A 477 16.68 6.30 -13.51
CA GLY A 477 16.16 6.61 -12.18
C GLY A 477 15.45 7.97 -12.15
N GLU A 478 15.40 8.59 -10.99
CA GLU A 478 14.75 9.88 -10.76
C GLU A 478 15.63 10.80 -9.91
N ALA A 479 15.52 12.09 -10.12
CA ALA A 479 16.19 13.12 -9.33
C ALA A 479 15.17 14.00 -8.61
N ASP A 480 15.34 14.16 -7.30
CA ASP A 480 14.61 15.14 -6.51
C ASP A 480 15.35 16.48 -6.61
N LEU A 481 14.70 17.45 -7.24
CA LEU A 481 15.25 18.77 -7.53
C LEU A 481 14.40 19.86 -6.87
N ARG A 482 15.04 20.98 -6.52
CA ARG A 482 14.34 22.17 -6.04
C ARG A 482 15.09 23.43 -6.40
N TYR A 483 14.40 24.57 -6.42
CA TYR A 483 15.11 25.86 -6.45
C TYR A 483 15.81 26.13 -5.12
N ALA A 484 16.96 26.80 -5.15
CA ALA A 484 17.69 27.19 -3.95
C ALA A 484 16.81 28.02 -2.99
N GLY A 485 16.65 27.55 -1.75
CA GLY A 485 15.78 28.16 -0.73
C GLY A 485 14.29 27.77 -0.85
N GLN A 486 13.92 26.88 -1.77
CA GLN A 486 12.61 26.21 -1.78
C GLN A 486 12.59 25.11 -0.72
N SER A 487 11.42 24.89 -0.11
CA SER A 487 11.25 23.92 0.99
C SER A 487 10.73 22.54 0.56
N PHE A 488 10.39 22.39 -0.72
CA PHE A 488 9.83 21.18 -1.31
C PHE A 488 10.58 20.83 -2.60
N GLU A 489 10.45 19.57 -3.02
CA GLU A 489 11.13 19.01 -4.18
C GLU A 489 10.12 18.65 -5.27
N LEU A 490 10.57 18.62 -6.52
CA LEU A 490 9.91 17.90 -7.59
C LEU A 490 10.82 16.79 -8.07
N THR A 491 10.23 15.61 -8.23
CA THR A 491 10.91 14.43 -8.77
C THR A 491 10.79 14.47 -10.29
N VAL A 492 11.92 14.36 -10.99
CA VAL A 492 11.96 14.27 -12.45
C VAL A 492 12.76 13.06 -12.88
N PRO A 493 12.42 12.42 -14.02
CA PRO A 493 13.19 11.28 -14.52
C PRO A 493 14.64 11.69 -14.83
N LEU A 494 15.58 10.78 -14.56
CA LEU A 494 16.97 10.92 -14.99
C LEU A 494 17.09 10.80 -16.50
N GLY A 495 18.12 11.45 -17.03
CA GLY A 495 18.40 11.53 -18.47
C GLY A 495 18.02 12.88 -19.09
N GLY A 496 18.61 13.17 -20.24
CA GLY A 496 18.41 14.45 -20.93
C GLY A 496 18.94 15.66 -20.15
N ASP A 497 18.30 16.81 -20.34
CA ASP A 497 18.59 18.04 -19.61
C ASP A 497 17.70 18.13 -18.37
N LEU A 498 18.26 17.74 -17.21
CA LEU A 498 17.55 17.73 -15.93
C LEU A 498 17.00 19.10 -15.52
N ALA A 499 17.70 20.18 -15.88
CA ALA A 499 17.26 21.53 -15.52
C ALA A 499 15.99 21.89 -16.31
N GLU A 500 15.98 21.62 -17.61
CA GLU A 500 14.78 21.83 -18.44
C GLU A 500 13.62 20.92 -18.03
N SER A 501 13.88 19.64 -17.72
CA SER A 501 12.86 18.72 -17.20
C SER A 501 12.24 19.26 -15.90
N PHE A 502 13.06 19.75 -14.97
CA PHE A 502 12.58 20.38 -13.73
C PHE A 502 11.77 21.65 -13.98
N HIS A 503 12.23 22.53 -14.87
CA HIS A 503 11.48 23.73 -15.23
C HIS A 503 10.12 23.39 -15.84
N GLY A 504 10.07 22.40 -16.74
CA GLY A 504 8.83 21.91 -17.33
C GLY A 504 7.86 21.36 -16.28
N ALA A 505 8.34 20.47 -15.41
CA ALA A 505 7.52 19.92 -14.32
C ALA A 505 7.01 21.00 -13.36
N HIS A 506 7.83 22.02 -13.07
CA HIS A 506 7.43 23.13 -12.22
C HIS A 506 6.38 24.02 -12.88
N GLU A 507 6.49 24.26 -14.19
CA GLU A 507 5.52 25.04 -14.96
C GLU A 507 4.19 24.30 -15.10
N GLU A 508 4.21 23.00 -15.33
CA GLU A 508 3.02 22.14 -15.37
C GLU A 508 2.28 22.13 -14.03
N ARG A 509 3.02 21.92 -12.93
CA ARG A 509 2.40 21.75 -11.60
C ARG A 509 1.98 23.07 -10.94
N TYR A 510 2.73 24.15 -11.14
CA TYR A 510 2.52 25.42 -10.44
C TYR A 510 2.24 26.62 -11.36
N GLY A 511 2.26 26.43 -12.68
CA GLY A 511 1.99 27.49 -13.66
C GLY A 511 3.14 28.47 -13.88
N TYR A 512 4.35 28.20 -13.38
CA TYR A 512 5.53 29.03 -13.62
C TYR A 512 6.84 28.22 -13.48
N ALA A 513 7.95 28.75 -13.98
CA ALA A 513 9.30 28.25 -13.69
C ALA A 513 10.29 29.42 -13.48
N ASP A 514 11.12 29.34 -12.44
CA ASP A 514 12.16 30.34 -12.17
C ASP A 514 13.50 29.90 -12.78
N ARG A 515 13.65 30.17 -14.07
CA ARG A 515 14.83 29.76 -14.87
C ARG A 515 16.13 30.47 -14.50
N VAL A 516 16.09 31.47 -13.61
CA VAL A 516 17.27 32.21 -13.14
C VAL A 516 17.78 31.66 -11.82
N ARG A 517 16.88 31.10 -11.00
CA ARG A 517 17.22 30.61 -9.68
C ARG A 517 18.01 29.31 -9.75
N PRO A 518 19.11 29.17 -8.98
CA PRO A 518 19.90 27.94 -8.97
C PRO A 518 19.04 26.73 -8.56
N ILE A 519 19.29 25.59 -9.19
CA ILE A 519 18.66 24.32 -8.84
C ILE A 519 19.59 23.54 -7.91
N GLU A 520 19.04 22.98 -6.84
CA GLU A 520 19.70 22.06 -5.92
C GLU A 520 19.26 20.63 -6.22
N LEU A 521 20.23 19.72 -6.33
CA LEU A 521 20.01 18.28 -6.32
C LEU A 521 19.91 17.80 -4.88
N VAL A 522 18.75 17.28 -4.50
CA VAL A 522 18.46 16.85 -3.14
C VAL A 522 18.75 15.37 -2.95
N ALA A 523 18.17 14.52 -3.80
CA ALA A 523 18.36 13.09 -3.77
C ALA A 523 18.27 12.49 -5.18
N VAL A 524 18.86 11.32 -5.35
CA VAL A 524 18.70 10.49 -6.55
C VAL A 524 18.12 9.16 -6.13
N ARG A 525 17.13 8.68 -6.88
CA ARG A 525 16.42 7.44 -6.66
C ARG A 525 16.65 6.52 -7.84
N THR A 526 17.09 5.30 -7.59
CA THR A 526 17.30 4.27 -8.62
C THR A 526 16.64 2.98 -8.17
N ALA A 527 16.42 2.06 -9.11
CA ALA A 527 15.96 0.73 -8.75
C ALA A 527 16.63 -0.35 -9.60
N ASP A 528 17.09 -1.41 -8.95
CA ASP A 528 17.44 -2.64 -9.66
C ASP A 528 16.16 -3.44 -9.89
N VAL A 529 15.80 -3.65 -11.15
CA VAL A 529 14.60 -4.40 -11.54
C VAL A 529 14.99 -5.66 -12.30
N ARG A 530 14.55 -6.81 -11.82
CA ARG A 530 14.53 -8.05 -12.60
C ARG A 530 13.08 -8.39 -12.92
N LEU A 531 12.78 -8.41 -14.21
CA LEU A 531 11.44 -8.69 -14.71
C LEU A 531 10.94 -10.03 -14.20
N GLY A 532 9.73 -10.01 -13.66
CA GLY A 532 8.96 -11.17 -13.27
C GLY A 532 8.49 -11.98 -14.48
N PRO A 533 7.79 -13.09 -14.22
CA PRO A 533 7.21 -13.90 -15.28
C PRO A 533 6.10 -13.14 -15.99
N ARG A 534 6.07 -13.25 -17.32
CA ARG A 534 4.96 -12.74 -18.12
C ARG A 534 3.78 -13.70 -17.99
N ILE A 535 2.68 -13.20 -17.42
CA ILE A 535 1.43 -13.93 -17.32
C ILE A 535 0.54 -13.46 -18.46
N GLU A 536 0.40 -14.31 -19.48
CA GLU A 536 -0.61 -14.14 -20.53
C GLU A 536 -1.79 -15.06 -20.19
N PRO A 537 -2.95 -14.51 -19.79
CA PRO A 537 -4.13 -15.33 -19.51
C PRO A 537 -4.52 -16.11 -20.75
N SER A 538 -4.82 -17.40 -20.60
CA SER A 538 -5.39 -18.18 -21.71
C SER A 538 -6.65 -17.50 -22.25
N SER A 539 -6.80 -17.45 -23.57
CA SER A 539 -7.95 -16.80 -24.20
C SER A 539 -9.27 -17.48 -23.79
N SER A 540 -10.10 -16.77 -23.04
CA SER A 540 -11.48 -17.18 -22.76
C SER A 540 -12.37 -16.91 -23.97
N ALA A 541 -13.47 -17.65 -24.09
CA ALA A 541 -14.43 -17.42 -25.16
C ALA A 541 -15.00 -15.99 -25.06
N ARG A 542 -15.03 -15.25 -26.16
CA ARG A 542 -15.64 -13.92 -26.22
C ARG A 542 -17.10 -14.02 -25.79
N GLN A 543 -17.46 -13.20 -24.81
CA GLN A 543 -18.81 -13.09 -24.29
C GLN A 543 -19.19 -11.61 -24.26
N GLU A 544 -20.45 -11.32 -24.54
CA GLU A 544 -21.00 -9.97 -24.48
C GLU A 544 -22.27 -9.98 -23.63
N VAL A 545 -22.40 -9.00 -22.75
CA VAL A 545 -23.50 -8.87 -21.81
C VAL A 545 -23.90 -7.40 -21.72
N SER A 546 -25.18 -7.10 -21.81
CA SER A 546 -25.71 -5.74 -21.66
C SER A 546 -26.45 -5.61 -20.33
N GLY A 547 -26.33 -4.46 -19.68
CA GLY A 547 -27.03 -4.16 -18.44
C GLY A 547 -28.54 -3.88 -18.62
N PRO A 548 -29.36 -3.98 -17.58
CA PRO A 548 -28.98 -4.31 -16.19
C PRO A 548 -28.61 -5.80 -16.03
N HIS A 549 -27.42 -6.09 -15.49
CA HIS A 549 -26.94 -7.46 -15.32
C HIS A 549 -25.96 -7.59 -14.15
N VAL A 550 -26.06 -8.71 -13.42
CA VAL A 550 -25.09 -9.11 -12.39
C VAL A 550 -24.13 -10.12 -13.00
N LEU A 551 -22.87 -9.74 -13.17
CA LEU A 551 -21.79 -10.62 -13.59
C LEU A 551 -21.14 -11.23 -12.33
N GLU A 552 -21.29 -12.54 -12.17
CA GLU A 552 -20.61 -13.31 -11.13
C GLU A 552 -19.17 -13.63 -11.59
N LEU A 553 -18.19 -13.22 -10.78
CA LEU A 553 -16.76 -13.42 -11.04
C LEU A 553 -16.13 -14.20 -9.87
N ASP A 554 -14.92 -14.72 -10.06
CA ASP A 554 -14.23 -15.47 -9.02
C ASP A 554 -13.87 -14.55 -7.84
N GLY A 555 -14.65 -14.67 -6.76
CA GLY A 555 -14.47 -13.90 -5.53
C GLY A 555 -14.94 -12.44 -5.58
N SER A 556 -15.66 -12.02 -6.63
CA SER A 556 -16.21 -10.66 -6.75
C SER A 556 -17.54 -10.66 -7.52
N THR A 557 -18.25 -9.54 -7.49
CA THR A 557 -19.48 -9.35 -8.26
C THR A 557 -19.42 -8.03 -8.99
N CYS A 558 -19.74 -8.04 -10.29
CA CYS A 558 -19.81 -6.84 -11.10
C CYS A 558 -21.26 -6.50 -11.45
N TRP A 559 -21.64 -5.25 -11.23
CA TRP A 559 -22.94 -4.73 -11.63
C TRP A 559 -22.80 -3.90 -12.90
N LEU A 560 -23.49 -4.33 -13.96
CA LEU A 560 -23.65 -3.56 -15.19
C LEU A 560 -24.99 -2.83 -15.13
N PRO A 561 -25.03 -1.49 -14.96
CA PRO A 561 -26.28 -0.75 -14.99
C PRO A 561 -26.84 -0.65 -16.41
N GLN A 562 -28.07 -0.19 -16.54
CA GLN A 562 -28.70 0.01 -17.84
C GLN A 562 -27.87 0.96 -18.72
N GLY A 563 -27.66 0.60 -19.98
CA GLY A 563 -26.85 1.40 -20.92
C GLY A 563 -25.36 1.07 -20.91
N TRP A 564 -24.92 0.09 -20.12
CA TRP A 564 -23.56 -0.43 -20.14
C TRP A 564 -23.49 -1.81 -20.82
N VAL A 565 -22.38 -2.07 -21.50
CA VAL A 565 -22.07 -3.35 -22.16
C VAL A 565 -20.71 -3.83 -21.70
N GLY A 566 -20.64 -5.08 -21.24
CA GLY A 566 -19.41 -5.78 -20.94
C GLY A 566 -19.05 -6.75 -22.05
N VAL A 567 -17.83 -6.65 -22.58
CA VAL A 567 -17.25 -7.60 -23.52
C VAL A 567 -16.07 -8.27 -22.85
N ARG A 568 -16.09 -9.60 -22.73
CA ARG A 568 -14.95 -10.37 -22.26
C ARG A 568 -13.94 -10.57 -23.40
N ASP A 569 -12.73 -10.07 -23.20
CA ASP A 569 -11.58 -10.26 -24.09
C ASP A 569 -10.39 -10.81 -23.28
N GLY A 570 -9.99 -12.05 -23.55
CA GLY A 570 -9.04 -12.76 -22.70
C GLY A 570 -9.54 -12.94 -21.26
N GLY A 571 -8.68 -12.64 -20.28
CA GLY A 571 -8.99 -12.75 -18.84
C GLY A 571 -9.54 -11.46 -18.21
N THR A 572 -10.09 -10.53 -19.00
CA THR A 572 -10.62 -9.25 -18.50
C THR A 572 -11.90 -8.86 -19.23
N TRP A 573 -12.87 -8.33 -18.48
CA TRP A 573 -14.06 -7.72 -19.03
C TRP A 573 -13.78 -6.24 -19.31
N ARG A 574 -13.96 -5.85 -20.56
CA ARG A 574 -13.99 -4.44 -20.98
C ARG A 574 -15.43 -3.97 -20.96
N VAL A 575 -15.73 -3.05 -20.06
CA VAL A 575 -17.07 -2.52 -19.81
C VAL A 575 -17.11 -1.07 -20.28
N THR A 576 -18.05 -0.76 -21.17
CA THR A 576 -18.19 0.56 -21.80
C THR A 576 -19.66 0.96 -21.88
N ARG A 577 -19.92 2.26 -22.03
CA ARG A 577 -21.25 2.78 -22.31
C ARG A 577 -21.68 2.40 -23.75
N ALA A 578 -22.94 1.98 -23.91
CA ALA A 578 -23.53 1.48 -25.15
C ALA A 578 -23.87 2.59 -26.15
#